data_AF-A0A945SA03-F1
#
_entry.id   AF-A0A945SA03-F1
#
_cell.length_a   1.000
_cell.length_b   1.000
_cell.length_c   1.000
_cell.angle_alpha   90.00
_cell.angle_beta   90.00
_cell.angle_gamma   90.00
#
_symmetry.space_group_name_H-M   'P 1'
#
loop_
_entity.id
_entity.type
_entity.pdbx_description
1 polymer ?
#
loop_
_entity_poly.entity_id
_entity_poly.type
_entity_poly.pdbx_seq_one_letter_code
_entity_poly.pdbx_strand_id
1 'polypeptide(L)'
;MIAKLYLYFGNVGCASIGVWLMSALMAVVFVGSRRRTFWWCLACVFALLGLALAKVNSTQVTALKIDRTEEKRKAEEERIRRRKEQLQSMIVKTQNDPTRIRFAEDTPYDALDLAGKEPDSVDDGSVYAKAVAEQLARKTYGYQKPGKSKRAEGTRKGSAELQEMAAENAAKREVRKLPEKDVISANRVDSLNLVCARAMVVLTICLALVDYLSHFNRTFSTVIPLPLAGPWMDAFSPKRHTTLITGNSSRALANLLSRAFRKGESFIYFGPNDPAPETLTRFSPVCRGFRRHVRKLVFDSDHSPSGPGLVLESAWHGRNCVAIHSREEADIFVEYLVWCFLDTRSKTRARARRTMVVVWDFDTPVELGTLQRLAFLSRKTNCKLVMCCPEPPGEEVAELFEECRAT
;
A
#
# COMPACT_ATOMS: atom_id res chain seq x y z
N MET A 1 26.62 14.97 4.80
CA MET A 1 25.83 13.75 4.54
C MET A 1 25.07 13.79 3.21
N ILE A 2 24.37 14.88 2.87
CA ILE A 2 23.56 14.99 1.64
C ILE A 2 24.36 14.75 0.35
N ALA A 3 25.57 15.33 0.24
CA ALA A 3 26.44 15.11 -0.92
C ALA A 3 26.84 13.63 -1.12
N LYS A 4 27.04 12.87 -0.03
CA LYS A 4 27.32 11.43 -0.10
C LYS A 4 26.08 10.63 -0.54
N LEU A 5 24.90 11.00 -0.05
CA LEU A 5 23.64 10.41 -0.50
C LEU A 5 23.44 10.61 -2.00
N TYR A 6 23.65 11.83 -2.51
CA TYR A 6 23.60 12.10 -3.95
C TYR A 6 24.58 11.23 -4.73
N LEU A 7 25.79 11.06 -4.19
CA LEU A 7 26.83 10.25 -4.78
C LEU A 7 26.43 8.77 -4.84
N TYR A 8 25.70 8.23 -3.85
CA TYR A 8 25.25 6.84 -3.85
C TYR A 8 23.97 6.59 -4.65
N PHE A 9 23.02 7.53 -4.63
CA PHE A 9 21.64 7.32 -5.09
C PHE A 9 21.29 8.03 -6.40
N GLY A 10 22.08 9.04 -6.80
CA GLY A 10 21.72 9.94 -7.88
C GLY A 10 20.38 10.67 -7.64
N ASN A 11 19.83 11.23 -8.72
CA ASN A 11 18.57 11.97 -8.66
C ASN A 11 17.38 11.07 -8.24
N VAL A 12 17.37 9.80 -8.67
CA VAL A 12 16.23 8.90 -8.49
C VAL A 12 16.05 8.50 -7.02
N GLY A 13 17.12 8.13 -6.31
CA GLY A 13 16.99 7.77 -4.90
C GLY A 13 16.71 8.97 -4.00
N CYS A 14 17.27 10.15 -4.29
CA CYS A 14 16.89 11.39 -3.59
C CYS A 14 15.41 11.74 -3.80
N ALA A 15 14.91 11.60 -5.04
CA ALA A 15 13.50 11.80 -5.35
C ALA A 15 12.60 10.79 -4.62
N SER A 16 13.00 9.50 -4.56
CA SER A 16 12.30 8.48 -3.80
C SER A 16 12.13 8.87 -2.33
N ILE A 17 13.21 9.32 -1.68
CA ILE A 17 13.21 9.77 -0.29
C ILE A 17 12.27 10.96 -0.10
N GLY A 18 12.39 11.98 -0.95
CA GLY A 18 11.49 13.15 -0.91
C GLY A 18 10.02 12.78 -1.06
N VAL A 19 9.71 11.84 -1.96
CA VAL A 19 8.33 11.42 -2.26
C VAL A 19 7.70 10.66 -1.08
N TRP A 20 8.39 9.70 -0.46
CA TRP A 20 7.81 9.01 0.70
C TRP A 20 7.79 9.88 1.96
N LEU A 21 8.74 10.81 2.12
CA LEU A 21 8.68 11.82 3.18
C LEU A 21 7.49 12.77 2.99
N MET A 22 7.20 13.19 1.76
CA MET A 22 6.02 14.00 1.46
C MET A 22 4.73 13.25 1.80
N SER A 23 4.67 11.95 1.48
CA SER A 23 3.57 11.08 1.89
C SER A 23 3.38 11.06 3.42
N ALA A 24 4.48 10.92 4.18
CA ALA A 24 4.45 10.97 5.64
C ALA A 24 3.97 12.33 6.16
N LEU A 25 4.50 13.42 5.62
CA LEU A 25 4.11 14.78 5.99
C LEU A 25 2.62 15.01 5.74
N MET A 26 2.12 14.61 4.57
CA MET A 26 0.68 14.70 4.23
C MET A 26 -0.18 13.88 5.20
N ALA A 27 0.26 12.67 5.55
CA ALA A 27 -0.47 11.82 6.48
C ALA A 27 -0.63 12.51 7.85
N VAL A 28 0.41 13.21 8.33
CA VAL A 28 0.43 13.92 9.63
C VAL A 28 -0.31 15.26 9.58
N VAL A 29 -0.04 16.11 8.60
CA VAL A 29 -0.62 17.47 8.53
C VAL A 29 -2.14 17.42 8.36
N PHE A 30 -2.65 16.43 7.60
CA PHE A 30 -4.07 16.36 7.27
C PHE A 30 -4.90 15.44 8.18
N VAL A 31 -4.35 14.94 9.31
CA VAL A 31 -5.09 14.10 10.29
C VAL A 31 -6.36 14.78 10.81
N GLY A 32 -6.33 16.10 10.99
CA GLY A 32 -7.47 16.89 11.49
C GLY A 32 -8.39 17.45 10.39
N SER A 33 -8.07 17.25 9.12
CA SER A 33 -8.80 17.90 8.02
C SER A 33 -10.17 17.27 7.76
N ARG A 34 -11.17 18.07 7.36
CA ARG A 34 -12.51 17.54 6.99
C ARG A 34 -12.48 16.63 5.77
N ARG A 35 -11.47 16.79 4.89
CA ARG A 35 -11.26 16.00 3.66
C ARG A 35 -10.15 14.96 3.83
N ARG A 36 -9.94 14.47 5.05
CA ARG A 36 -8.88 13.53 5.40
C ARG A 36 -8.80 12.31 4.49
N THR A 37 -9.94 11.71 4.12
CA THR A 37 -9.97 10.54 3.24
C THR A 37 -9.30 10.80 1.90
N PHE A 38 -9.55 11.98 1.30
CA PHE A 38 -8.94 12.37 0.05
C PHE A 38 -7.42 12.50 0.20
N TRP A 39 -6.96 13.17 1.27
CA TRP A 39 -5.54 13.35 1.54
C TRP A 39 -4.81 12.05 1.84
N TRP A 40 -5.44 11.10 2.54
CA TRP A 40 -4.87 9.78 2.80
C TRP A 40 -4.81 8.93 1.53
N CYS A 41 -5.81 9.00 0.64
CA CYS A 41 -5.71 8.38 -0.68
C CYS A 41 -4.56 8.99 -1.50
N LEU A 42 -4.40 10.31 -1.49
CA LEU A 42 -3.31 10.98 -2.19
C LEU A 42 -1.94 10.61 -1.58
N ALA A 43 -1.84 10.53 -0.25
CA ALA A 43 -0.65 10.07 0.44
C ALA A 43 -0.29 8.62 0.07
N CYS A 44 -1.29 7.73 -0.09
CA CYS A 44 -1.07 6.37 -0.60
C CYS A 44 -0.46 6.39 -2.01
N VAL A 45 -0.96 7.26 -2.90
CA VAL A 45 -0.41 7.41 -4.27
C VAL A 45 1.05 7.82 -4.21
N PHE A 46 1.40 8.83 -3.38
CA PHE A 46 2.79 9.23 -3.19
C PHE A 46 3.64 8.09 -2.59
N ALA A 47 3.13 7.33 -1.62
CA ALA A 47 3.87 6.19 -1.05
C ALA A 47 4.17 5.12 -2.12
N LEU A 48 3.21 4.81 -2.99
CA LEU A 48 3.38 3.85 -4.09
C LEU A 48 4.40 4.36 -5.12
N LEU A 49 4.34 5.65 -5.48
CA LEU A 49 5.34 6.28 -6.35
C LEU A 49 6.75 6.24 -5.72
N GLY A 50 6.85 6.56 -4.43
CA GLY A 50 8.10 6.49 -3.67
C GLY A 50 8.70 5.09 -3.66
N LEU A 51 7.86 4.06 -3.49
CA LEU A 51 8.27 2.65 -3.56
C LEU A 51 8.70 2.23 -4.98
N ALA A 52 8.00 2.69 -6.02
CA ALA A 52 8.39 2.43 -7.40
C ALA A 52 9.77 3.03 -7.70
N LEU A 53 10.01 4.29 -7.32
CA LEU A 53 11.31 4.95 -7.45
C LEU A 53 12.38 4.24 -6.60
N ALA A 54 12.06 3.80 -5.39
CA ALA A 54 12.98 3.04 -4.55
C ALA A 54 13.40 1.72 -5.21
N LYS A 55 12.45 1.01 -5.85
CA LYS A 55 12.76 -0.22 -6.61
C LYS A 55 13.65 0.06 -7.81
N VAL A 56 13.35 1.10 -8.60
CA VAL A 56 14.19 1.49 -9.74
C VAL A 56 15.59 1.83 -9.26
N ASN A 57 15.71 2.63 -8.20
CA ASN A 57 16.99 2.97 -7.60
C ASN A 57 17.76 1.73 -7.12
N SER A 58 17.07 0.80 -6.44
CA SER A 58 17.70 -0.42 -5.93
C SER A 58 18.32 -1.28 -7.05
N THR A 59 17.70 -1.33 -8.23
CA THR A 59 18.29 -2.00 -9.40
C THR A 59 19.58 -1.31 -9.88
N GLN A 60 19.67 0.02 -9.76
CA GLN A 60 20.87 0.78 -10.10
C GLN A 60 21.98 0.58 -9.07
N VAL A 61 21.65 0.59 -7.77
CA VAL A 61 22.60 0.36 -6.68
C VAL A 61 23.16 -1.06 -6.73
N THR A 62 22.32 -2.06 -7.00
CA THR A 62 22.74 -3.47 -7.14
C THR A 62 23.68 -3.66 -8.35
N ALA A 63 23.60 -2.80 -9.36
CA ALA A 63 24.48 -2.85 -10.53
C ALA A 63 25.88 -2.27 -10.27
N LEU A 64 26.11 -1.62 -9.13
CA LEU A 64 27.42 -1.06 -8.77
C LEU A 64 28.46 -2.17 -8.62
N LYS A 65 29.62 -1.99 -9.26
CA LYS A 65 30.75 -2.93 -9.13
C LYS A 65 31.77 -2.39 -8.14
N ILE A 66 32.32 -3.29 -7.33
CA ILE A 66 33.44 -2.97 -6.43
C ILE A 66 34.66 -2.66 -7.30
N ASP A 67 35.27 -1.50 -7.08
CA ASP A 67 36.53 -1.16 -7.72
C ASP A 67 37.68 -1.91 -7.06
N ARG A 68 38.09 -3.03 -7.67
CA ARG A 68 39.26 -3.82 -7.23
C ARG A 68 40.56 -3.38 -7.92
N THR A 69 40.60 -2.23 -8.58
CA THR A 69 41.82 -1.77 -9.28
C THR A 69 42.99 -1.57 -8.32
N GLU A 70 42.76 -1.00 -7.13
CA GLU A 70 43.82 -0.82 -6.12
C GLU A 70 44.32 -2.17 -5.56
N GLU A 71 43.41 -3.10 -5.25
CA GLU A 71 43.79 -4.44 -4.79
C GLU A 71 44.59 -5.20 -5.85
N LYS A 72 44.17 -5.09 -7.12
CA LYS A 72 44.90 -5.70 -8.25
C LYS A 72 46.30 -5.11 -8.41
N ARG A 73 46.44 -3.80 -8.30
CA ARG A 73 47.75 -3.12 -8.35
C ARG A 73 48.66 -3.58 -7.21
N LYS A 74 48.16 -3.61 -5.97
CA LYS A 74 48.94 -4.10 -4.82
C LYS A 74 49.33 -5.57 -4.96
N ALA A 75 48.40 -6.41 -5.40
CA ALA A 75 48.68 -7.83 -5.63
C ALA A 75 49.70 -8.05 -6.76
N GLU A 76 49.69 -7.20 -7.79
CA GLU A 76 50.66 -7.23 -8.88
C GLU A 76 52.05 -6.77 -8.41
N GLU A 77 52.12 -5.69 -7.64
CA GLU A 77 53.36 -5.20 -7.01
C GLU A 77 53.98 -6.26 -6.08
N GLU A 78 53.17 -6.93 -5.25
CA GLU A 78 53.63 -8.04 -4.41
C GLU A 78 54.12 -9.24 -5.22
N ARG A 79 53.43 -9.59 -6.32
CA ARG A 79 53.87 -10.65 -7.23
C ARG A 79 55.19 -10.32 -7.89
N ILE A 80 55.38 -9.07 -8.32
CA ILE A 80 56.64 -8.59 -8.90
C ILE A 80 57.75 -8.67 -7.85
N ARG A 81 57.47 -8.24 -6.60
CA ARG A 81 58.44 -8.29 -5.50
C ARG A 81 58.88 -9.73 -5.17
N ARG A 82 57.92 -10.65 -4.97
CA ARG A 82 58.22 -12.07 -4.69
C ARG A 82 59.02 -12.72 -5.81
N ARG A 83 58.72 -12.39 -7.08
CA ARG A 83 59.49 -12.90 -8.23
C ARG A 83 60.91 -12.35 -8.28
N LYS A 84 61.10 -11.06 -7.95
CA LYS A 84 62.45 -10.48 -7.84
C LYS A 84 63.28 -11.18 -6.75
N GLU A 85 62.68 -11.42 -5.58
CA GLU A 85 63.33 -12.13 -4.48
C GLU A 85 63.65 -13.59 -4.85
N GLN A 86 62.72 -14.30 -5.52
CA GLN A 86 62.97 -15.65 -6.03
C GLN A 86 64.12 -15.70 -7.05
N LEU A 87 64.12 -14.79 -8.02
CA LEU A 87 65.20 -14.71 -9.01
C LEU A 87 66.55 -14.41 -8.36
N GLN A 88 66.60 -13.47 -7.40
CA GLN A 88 67.82 -13.20 -6.63
C GLN A 88 68.28 -14.44 -5.87
N SER A 89 67.36 -15.18 -5.23
CA SER A 89 67.72 -16.43 -4.53
C SER A 89 68.23 -17.51 -5.49
N MET A 90 67.69 -17.60 -6.71
CA MET A 90 68.18 -18.51 -7.74
C MET A 90 69.57 -18.08 -8.20
N ILE A 91 69.81 -16.80 -8.49
CA ILE A 91 71.12 -16.28 -8.88
C ILE A 91 72.17 -16.59 -7.81
N VAL A 92 71.87 -16.35 -6.54
CA VAL A 92 72.79 -16.66 -5.43
C VAL A 92 73.05 -18.15 -5.29
N LYS A 93 72.02 -19.00 -5.40
CA LYS A 93 72.19 -20.47 -5.38
C LYS A 93 73.05 -20.95 -6.54
N THR A 94 72.77 -20.45 -7.74
CA THR A 94 73.50 -20.77 -8.96
C THR A 94 74.96 -20.28 -8.91
N GLN A 95 75.23 -19.14 -8.26
CA GLN A 95 76.60 -18.66 -8.05
C GLN A 95 77.38 -19.53 -7.06
N ASN A 96 76.70 -20.07 -6.05
CA ASN A 96 77.30 -20.84 -4.96
C ASN A 96 77.22 -22.36 -5.15
N ASP A 97 76.77 -22.85 -6.32
CA ASP A 97 76.73 -24.28 -6.61
C ASP A 97 78.14 -24.79 -6.96
N PRO A 98 78.78 -25.60 -6.10
CA PRO A 98 80.17 -26.05 -6.28
C PRO A 98 80.31 -27.10 -7.39
N THR A 99 79.20 -27.59 -7.95
CA THR A 99 79.21 -28.58 -9.04
C THR A 99 79.21 -27.95 -10.43
N ARG A 100 79.02 -26.62 -10.53
CA ARG A 100 78.97 -25.90 -11.80
C ARG A 100 80.37 -25.47 -12.24
N ILE A 101 80.94 -26.22 -13.19
CA ILE A 101 82.21 -25.90 -13.85
C ILE A 101 82.04 -24.56 -14.58
N ARG A 102 82.82 -23.54 -14.18
CA ARG A 102 82.89 -22.25 -14.86
C ARG A 102 84.06 -22.26 -15.83
N PHE A 103 83.79 -21.99 -17.10
CA PHE A 103 84.86 -21.79 -18.09
C PHE A 103 85.31 -20.32 -18.04
N ALA A 104 86.56 -20.05 -18.39
CA ALA A 104 87.14 -18.70 -18.32
C ALA A 104 86.47 -17.67 -19.26
N GLU A 105 85.63 -18.16 -20.17
CA GLU A 105 84.91 -17.39 -21.19
C GLU A 105 83.45 -17.10 -20.78
N ASP A 106 82.96 -17.72 -19.70
CA ASP A 106 81.57 -17.57 -19.25
C ASP A 106 81.31 -16.18 -18.64
N THR A 107 80.36 -15.44 -19.22
CA THR A 107 79.93 -14.14 -18.68
C THR A 107 78.81 -14.31 -17.65
N PRO A 108 78.53 -13.32 -16.78
CA PRO A 108 77.38 -13.39 -15.86
C PRO A 108 76.03 -13.60 -16.54
N TYR A 109 75.95 -13.34 -17.86
CA TYR A 109 74.76 -13.51 -18.68
C TYR A 109 74.51 -14.97 -19.12
N ASP A 110 75.56 -15.80 -19.20
CA ASP A 110 75.45 -17.23 -19.59
C ASP A 110 74.85 -18.10 -18.49
N ALA A 111 74.88 -17.63 -17.23
CA ALA A 111 74.32 -18.36 -16.10
C ALA A 111 72.79 -18.53 -16.17
N LEU A 112 72.09 -17.73 -16.98
CA LEU A 112 70.63 -17.63 -17.08
C LEU A 112 70.01 -18.39 -18.27
N ASP A 113 70.80 -19.10 -19.07
CA ASP A 113 70.34 -19.93 -20.20
C ASP A 113 69.47 -19.14 -21.21
N LEU A 114 69.88 -17.89 -21.48
CA LEU A 114 69.23 -16.96 -22.42
C LEU A 114 69.73 -17.16 -23.87
N ALA A 115 69.96 -18.39 -24.28
CA ALA A 115 70.48 -18.71 -25.61
C ALA A 115 69.54 -18.19 -26.72
N GLY A 116 70.05 -17.29 -27.57
CA GLY A 116 69.37 -16.83 -28.80
C GLY A 116 68.93 -15.37 -28.88
N LYS A 117 69.40 -14.47 -28.00
CA LYS A 117 69.19 -13.01 -28.17
C LYS A 117 70.52 -12.31 -28.44
N GLU A 118 70.63 -11.69 -29.61
CA GLU A 118 71.84 -10.98 -30.04
C GLU A 118 72.10 -9.72 -29.18
N PRO A 119 73.38 -9.44 -28.86
CA PRO A 119 73.78 -8.39 -27.91
C PRO A 119 73.65 -6.95 -28.43
N ASP A 120 73.34 -6.72 -29.71
CA ASP A 120 73.33 -5.37 -30.30
C ASP A 120 71.98 -4.62 -30.19
N SER A 121 71.03 -5.13 -29.39
CA SER A 121 69.76 -4.44 -29.07
C SER A 121 69.67 -3.98 -27.61
N VAL A 122 70.80 -3.94 -26.91
CA VAL A 122 70.90 -3.67 -25.48
C VAL A 122 71.00 -2.16 -25.25
N ASP A 123 69.83 -1.51 -25.19
CA ASP A 123 69.67 -0.26 -24.48
C ASP A 123 69.59 -0.58 -22.98
N ASP A 124 70.52 0.00 -22.22
CA ASP A 124 70.78 -0.26 -20.81
C ASP A 124 69.51 -0.15 -19.97
N GLY A 125 69.14 -1.27 -19.33
CA GLY A 125 67.97 -1.39 -18.46
C GLY A 125 66.72 -2.03 -19.09
N SER A 126 66.70 -2.27 -20.41
CA SER A 126 65.47 -2.72 -21.10
C SER A 126 65.36 -4.24 -21.34
N VAL A 127 66.45 -5.02 -21.27
CA VAL A 127 66.41 -6.47 -21.60
C VAL A 127 65.72 -7.29 -20.52
N TYR A 128 66.02 -7.04 -19.24
CA TYR A 128 65.34 -7.67 -18.11
C TYR A 128 63.86 -7.25 -18.05
N ALA A 129 63.55 -5.98 -18.34
CA ALA A 129 62.18 -5.49 -18.40
C ALA A 129 61.40 -6.10 -19.58
N LYS A 130 62.01 -6.22 -20.77
CA LYS A 130 61.40 -6.83 -21.96
C LYS A 130 61.28 -8.35 -21.86
N ALA A 131 62.27 -9.07 -21.32
CA ALA A 131 62.18 -10.52 -21.14
C ALA A 131 61.12 -10.91 -20.09
N VAL A 132 60.99 -10.13 -19.02
CA VAL A 132 59.91 -10.28 -18.04
C VAL A 132 58.55 -9.90 -18.64
N ALA A 133 58.47 -8.84 -19.45
CA ALA A 133 57.25 -8.47 -20.19
C ALA A 133 56.84 -9.53 -21.24
N GLU A 134 57.81 -10.16 -21.91
CA GLU A 134 57.58 -11.19 -22.94
C GLU A 134 57.19 -12.54 -22.33
N GLN A 135 57.75 -12.93 -21.18
CA GLN A 135 57.26 -14.05 -20.38
C GLN A 135 55.89 -13.78 -19.76
N LEU A 136 55.58 -12.53 -19.39
CA LEU A 136 54.24 -12.11 -18.96
C LEU A 136 53.23 -12.19 -20.13
N ALA A 137 53.62 -11.82 -21.35
CA ALA A 137 52.78 -11.94 -22.54
C ALA A 137 52.50 -13.40 -22.92
N ARG A 138 53.52 -14.28 -22.87
CA ARG A 138 53.40 -15.70 -23.24
C ARG A 138 52.60 -16.57 -22.26
N LYS A 139 52.43 -16.15 -21.00
CA LYS A 139 51.65 -16.90 -19.97
C LYS A 139 50.27 -16.31 -19.67
N THR A 140 49.73 -15.47 -20.54
CA THR A 140 48.31 -15.13 -20.53
C THR A 140 47.49 -16.33 -21.00
N TYR A 141 47.18 -17.19 -20.03
CA TYR A 141 46.33 -18.38 -20.08
C TYR A 141 45.33 -18.45 -21.25
N GLY A 142 45.52 -19.44 -22.11
CA GLY A 142 44.50 -20.02 -22.98
C GLY A 142 43.49 -20.85 -22.21
N TYR A 143 42.83 -20.26 -21.20
CA TYR A 143 41.70 -20.90 -20.51
C TYR A 143 40.46 -20.02 -20.59
N GLN A 144 39.35 -20.68 -20.97
CA GLN A 144 38.01 -20.15 -21.24
C GLN A 144 37.76 -19.55 -22.63
N LYS A 145 37.91 -20.39 -23.68
CA LYS A 145 36.90 -20.38 -24.74
C LYS A 145 35.62 -21.03 -24.15
N PRO A 146 34.50 -20.31 -23.98
CA PRO A 146 33.26 -20.94 -23.57
C PRO A 146 32.83 -21.92 -24.68
N GLY A 147 32.66 -23.19 -24.30
CA GLY A 147 32.12 -24.21 -25.19
C GLY A 147 30.75 -23.78 -25.68
N LYS A 148 30.61 -23.59 -27.00
CA LYS A 148 29.33 -23.36 -27.67
C LYS A 148 28.51 -24.66 -27.61
N SER A 149 27.72 -24.82 -26.56
CA SER A 149 26.57 -25.74 -26.56
C SER A 149 25.47 -25.11 -27.43
N LYS A 150 25.46 -25.44 -28.73
CA LYS A 150 24.27 -25.24 -29.58
C LYS A 150 23.19 -26.22 -29.12
N ARG A 151 22.24 -25.76 -28.30
CA ARG A 151 20.97 -26.45 -28.07
C ARG A 151 19.93 -25.81 -28.97
N ALA A 152 19.25 -26.65 -29.74
CA ALA A 152 18.35 -26.29 -30.83
C ALA A 152 17.26 -25.28 -30.43
N GLU A 153 17.06 -24.30 -31.30
CA GLU A 153 15.97 -23.33 -31.29
C GLU A 153 14.63 -24.02 -31.56
N GLY A 154 13.73 -23.90 -30.60
CA GLY A 154 12.29 -24.07 -30.78
C GLY A 154 11.58 -22.84 -30.23
N THR A 155 11.19 -21.93 -31.14
CA THR A 155 10.02 -21.06 -31.03
C THR A 155 9.99 -20.02 -29.89
N ARG A 156 10.49 -18.80 -30.13
CA ARG A 156 10.01 -17.55 -29.50
C ARG A 156 10.59 -16.29 -30.20
N LYS A 157 10.05 -15.94 -31.36
CA LYS A 157 10.45 -14.71 -32.11
C LYS A 157 10.09 -13.39 -31.40
N GLY A 158 9.36 -13.41 -30.29
CA GLY A 158 9.04 -12.19 -29.51
C GLY A 158 10.00 -11.87 -28.36
N SER A 159 10.87 -12.80 -27.94
CA SER A 159 11.77 -12.57 -26.79
C SER A 159 13.18 -12.17 -27.17
N ALA A 160 13.61 -12.40 -28.41
CA ALA A 160 14.95 -12.09 -28.89
C ALA A 160 15.15 -10.57 -29.06
N GLU A 161 14.19 -9.87 -29.68
CA GLU A 161 14.26 -8.40 -29.85
C GLU A 161 14.20 -7.66 -28.50
N LEU A 162 13.41 -8.15 -27.55
CA LEU A 162 13.38 -7.63 -26.17
C LEU A 162 14.69 -7.90 -25.42
N GLN A 163 15.34 -9.04 -25.67
CA GLN A 163 16.64 -9.38 -25.08
C GLN A 163 17.79 -8.61 -25.73
N GLU A 164 17.72 -8.34 -27.02
CA GLU A 164 18.73 -7.59 -27.77
C GLU A 164 18.65 -6.10 -27.44
N MET A 165 17.44 -5.52 -27.36
CA MET A 165 17.24 -4.17 -26.82
C MET A 165 17.63 -4.07 -25.33
N ALA A 166 17.40 -5.11 -24.53
CA ALA A 166 17.86 -5.12 -23.14
C ALA A 166 19.39 -5.24 -23.03
N ALA A 167 20.03 -6.01 -23.91
CA ALA A 167 21.48 -6.18 -23.96
C ALA A 167 22.20 -4.91 -24.45
N GLU A 168 21.65 -4.23 -25.46
CA GLU A 168 22.18 -2.96 -25.95
C GLU A 168 22.04 -1.85 -24.89
N ASN A 169 20.88 -1.80 -24.21
CA ASN A 169 20.67 -0.88 -23.08
C ASN A 169 21.55 -1.23 -21.86
N ALA A 170 21.88 -2.51 -21.65
CA ALA A 170 22.81 -2.94 -20.61
C ALA A 170 24.27 -2.58 -20.95
N ALA A 171 24.65 -2.62 -22.23
CA ALA A 171 25.98 -2.23 -22.71
C ALA A 171 26.23 -0.72 -22.64
N LYS A 172 25.17 0.11 -22.80
CA LYS A 172 25.22 1.57 -22.67
C LYS A 172 25.20 2.09 -21.22
N ARG A 173 24.90 1.25 -20.24
CA ARG A 173 25.00 1.63 -18.82
C ARG A 173 26.46 1.54 -18.39
N GLU A 174 27.17 2.66 -18.40
CA GLU A 174 28.47 2.76 -17.74
C GLU A 174 28.35 2.24 -16.31
N VAL A 175 28.94 1.07 -16.06
CA VAL A 175 28.86 0.43 -14.75
C VAL A 175 29.76 1.20 -13.80
N ARG A 176 29.14 2.06 -12.99
CA ARG A 176 29.82 2.88 -12.00
C ARG A 176 30.55 2.00 -10.99
N LYS A 177 31.85 2.25 -10.84
CA LYS A 177 32.72 1.57 -9.89
C LYS A 177 32.91 2.43 -8.64
N LEU A 178 32.84 1.82 -7.47
CA LEU A 178 32.99 2.49 -6.17
C LEU A 178 33.90 1.65 -5.25
N PRO A 179 34.59 2.29 -4.29
CA PRO A 179 35.31 1.58 -3.24
C PRO A 179 34.40 0.61 -2.46
N GLU A 180 34.94 -0.51 -1.98
CA GLU A 180 34.14 -1.54 -1.29
C GLU A 180 33.32 -0.99 -0.11
N LYS A 181 33.95 -0.14 0.73
CA LYS A 181 33.27 0.48 1.87
C LYS A 181 32.06 1.31 1.44
N ASP A 182 32.18 2.03 0.33
CA ASP A 182 31.11 2.86 -0.20
C ASP A 182 29.98 2.00 -0.80
N VAL A 183 30.31 0.91 -1.50
CA VAL A 183 29.32 -0.06 -2.02
C VAL A 183 28.52 -0.68 -0.88
N ILE A 184 29.18 -1.10 0.21
CA ILE A 184 28.50 -1.65 1.39
C ILE A 184 27.58 -0.60 2.01
N SER A 185 28.03 0.65 2.13
CA SER A 185 27.21 1.73 2.67
C SER A 185 26.00 2.05 1.78
N ALA A 186 26.18 2.07 0.46
CA ALA A 186 25.13 2.31 -0.51
C ALA A 186 24.05 1.21 -0.43
N ASN A 187 24.46 -0.06 -0.37
CA ASN A 187 23.55 -1.19 -0.20
C ASN A 187 22.76 -1.11 1.12
N ARG A 188 23.40 -0.72 2.23
CA ARG A 188 22.71 -0.54 3.52
C ARG A 188 21.67 0.58 3.44
N VAL A 189 22.02 1.75 2.93
CA VAL A 189 21.08 2.86 2.83
C VAL A 189 19.95 2.55 1.82
N ASP A 190 20.23 1.82 0.74
CA ASP A 190 19.19 1.41 -0.22
C ASP A 190 18.20 0.43 0.41
N SER A 191 18.71 -0.53 1.19
CA SER A 191 17.86 -1.45 1.95
C SER A 191 16.96 -0.70 2.94
N LEU A 192 17.49 0.30 3.64
CA LEU A 192 16.72 1.16 4.53
C LEU A 192 15.66 1.97 3.77
N ASN A 193 16.03 2.57 2.63
CA ASN A 193 15.09 3.32 1.80
C ASN A 193 13.93 2.44 1.33
N LEU A 194 14.21 1.21 0.88
CA LEU A 194 13.19 0.24 0.49
C LEU A 194 12.29 -0.18 1.66
N VAL A 195 12.86 -0.44 2.84
CA VAL A 195 12.10 -0.80 4.04
C VAL A 195 11.18 0.36 4.45
N CYS A 196 11.71 1.59 4.50
CA CYS A 196 10.92 2.79 4.81
C CYS A 196 9.80 3.01 3.78
N ALA A 197 10.10 2.92 2.48
CA ALA A 197 9.10 3.08 1.43
C ALA A 197 7.98 2.02 1.54
N ARG A 198 8.32 0.76 1.83
CA ARG A 198 7.33 -0.31 2.06
C ARG A 198 6.50 -0.04 3.31
N ALA A 199 7.13 0.33 4.41
CA ALA A 199 6.45 0.66 5.65
C ALA A 199 5.47 1.82 5.46
N MET A 200 5.86 2.85 4.69
CA MET A 200 5.01 3.98 4.36
C MET A 200 3.79 3.59 3.53
N VAL A 201 3.94 2.67 2.57
CA VAL A 201 2.80 2.13 1.80
C VAL A 201 1.83 1.41 2.73
N VAL A 202 2.34 0.52 3.59
CA VAL A 202 1.49 -0.22 4.56
C VAL A 202 0.78 0.75 5.49
N LEU A 203 1.50 1.70 6.07
CA LEU A 203 0.96 2.71 6.97
C LEU A 203 -0.13 3.55 6.31
N THR A 204 0.12 4.08 5.12
CA THR A 204 -0.86 4.95 4.43
C THR A 204 -2.11 4.17 4.01
N ILE A 205 -1.96 2.91 3.57
CA ILE A 205 -3.10 2.02 3.30
C ILE A 205 -3.88 1.76 4.59
N CYS A 206 -3.20 1.42 5.69
CA CYS A 206 -3.87 1.19 6.98
C CYS A 206 -4.63 2.42 7.46
N LEU A 207 -4.04 3.63 7.35
CA LEU A 207 -4.72 4.88 7.69
C LEU A 207 -5.94 5.12 6.81
N ALA A 208 -5.80 4.98 5.48
CA ALA A 208 -6.92 5.11 4.54
C ALA A 208 -8.05 4.13 4.84
N LEU A 209 -7.70 2.87 5.16
CA LEU A 209 -8.67 1.84 5.56
C LEU A 209 -9.35 2.19 6.89
N VAL A 210 -8.60 2.62 7.91
CA VAL A 210 -9.14 3.05 9.20
C VAL A 210 -10.11 4.22 9.03
N ASP A 211 -9.78 5.21 8.19
CA ASP A 211 -10.72 6.30 7.85
C ASP A 211 -11.98 5.74 7.26
N TYR A 212 -11.80 4.94 6.21
CA TYR A 212 -12.85 4.44 5.38
C TYR A 212 -13.83 3.65 6.24
N LEU A 213 -13.31 2.80 7.13
CA LEU A 213 -14.06 2.05 8.13
C LEU A 213 -14.73 2.99 9.16
N SER A 214 -14.06 4.02 9.67
CA SER A 214 -14.66 4.99 10.60
C SER A 214 -15.89 5.71 10.01
N HIS A 215 -15.92 5.88 8.68
CA HIS A 215 -17.00 6.49 7.93
C HIS A 215 -18.26 5.61 7.78
N PHE A 216 -18.21 4.31 8.06
CA PHE A 216 -19.38 3.42 7.93
C PHE A 216 -20.47 3.73 8.94
N ASN A 217 -20.09 4.12 10.15
CA ASN A 217 -21.02 4.33 11.25
C ASN A 217 -21.49 5.79 11.37
N ARG A 218 -20.99 6.67 10.50
CA ARG A 218 -21.50 8.04 10.33
C ARG A 218 -22.78 8.04 9.49
N THR A 219 -23.75 8.86 9.90
CA THR A 219 -25.04 9.03 9.20
C THR A 219 -24.83 9.67 7.83
N PHE A 220 -24.03 10.73 7.80
CA PHE A 220 -23.83 11.56 6.62
C PHE A 220 -22.40 11.46 6.07
N SER A 221 -21.98 10.25 5.69
CA SER A 221 -20.68 10.07 5.02
C SER A 221 -20.79 10.21 3.51
N THR A 222 -19.86 10.91 2.85
CA THR A 222 -19.78 10.99 1.38
C THR A 222 -19.21 9.74 0.72
N VAL A 223 -18.72 8.80 1.53
CA VAL A 223 -18.03 7.59 1.08
C VAL A 223 -19.02 6.52 0.60
N ILE A 224 -18.64 5.74 -0.41
CA ILE A 224 -19.45 4.63 -0.92
C ILE A 224 -19.61 3.57 0.18
N PRO A 225 -20.85 3.29 0.63
CA PRO A 225 -21.08 2.30 1.67
C PRO A 225 -20.91 0.89 1.11
N LEU A 226 -20.10 0.07 1.78
CA LEU A 226 -20.12 -1.38 1.59
C LEU A 226 -21.07 -2.02 2.62
N PRO A 227 -21.60 -3.23 2.36
CA PRO A 227 -22.43 -3.94 3.32
C PRO A 227 -21.56 -4.71 4.33
N LEU A 228 -20.64 -4.00 4.98
CA LEU A 228 -19.74 -4.51 6.03
C LEU A 228 -20.25 -4.16 7.44
N ALA A 229 -21.38 -3.47 7.55
CA ALA A 229 -21.96 -3.08 8.83
C ALA A 229 -22.29 -4.32 9.69
N GLY A 230 -21.74 -4.37 10.90
CA GLY A 230 -21.94 -5.44 11.86
C GLY A 230 -21.36 -5.09 13.23
N PRO A 231 -21.55 -5.95 14.25
CA PRO A 231 -21.15 -5.65 15.62
C PRO A 231 -19.67 -5.32 15.81
N TRP A 232 -18.80 -5.94 15.00
CA TRP A 232 -17.36 -5.67 15.03
C TRP A 232 -17.01 -4.24 14.56
N MET A 233 -17.75 -3.71 13.57
CA MET A 233 -17.61 -2.32 13.13
C MET A 233 -18.07 -1.35 14.20
N ASP A 234 -19.11 -1.73 14.95
CA ASP A 234 -19.67 -0.90 16.01
C ASP A 234 -18.72 -0.78 17.21
N ALA A 235 -17.89 -1.80 17.45
CA ALA A 235 -16.80 -1.73 18.42
C ALA A 235 -15.66 -0.80 17.96
N PHE A 236 -15.39 -0.74 16.65
CA PHE A 236 -14.31 0.10 16.10
C PHE A 236 -14.69 1.58 15.97
N SER A 237 -15.92 1.86 15.53
CA SER A 237 -16.43 3.23 15.34
C SER A 237 -17.85 3.28 15.89
N PRO A 238 -18.08 3.74 17.13
CA PRO A 238 -19.42 3.75 17.72
C PRO A 238 -20.45 4.46 16.83
N LYS A 239 -21.61 3.84 16.64
CA LYS A 239 -22.72 4.40 15.85
C LYS A 239 -23.43 5.50 16.64
N ARG A 240 -23.84 6.55 15.93
CA ARG A 240 -24.83 7.52 16.40
C ARG A 240 -26.22 6.95 16.17
N HIS A 241 -26.97 6.75 17.25
CA HIS A 241 -28.29 6.12 17.22
C HIS A 241 -29.43 7.12 17.08
N THR A 242 -29.22 8.39 17.36
CA THR A 242 -30.21 9.45 17.21
C THR A 242 -29.64 10.53 16.30
N THR A 243 -30.38 10.93 15.28
CA THR A 243 -30.01 12.01 14.36
C THR A 243 -31.19 12.94 14.12
N LEU A 244 -30.95 14.24 14.23
CA LEU A 244 -31.91 15.28 13.89
C LEU A 244 -31.51 15.94 12.57
N ILE A 245 -32.44 16.05 11.63
CA ILE A 245 -32.30 16.77 10.37
C ILE A 245 -33.23 17.98 10.46
N THR A 246 -32.68 19.19 10.42
CA THR A 246 -33.47 20.41 10.39
C THR A 246 -33.51 20.99 8.97
N GLY A 247 -34.67 21.50 8.57
CA GLY A 247 -34.92 22.08 7.26
C GLY A 247 -35.50 21.11 6.24
N ASN A 248 -35.99 21.66 5.12
CA ASN A 248 -36.72 20.90 4.11
C ASN A 248 -35.76 20.24 3.10
N SER A 249 -35.24 19.06 3.43
CA SER A 249 -34.23 18.38 2.62
C SER A 249 -34.59 16.94 2.27
N SER A 250 -35.70 16.78 1.53
CA SER A 250 -36.06 15.53 0.85
C SER A 250 -34.85 14.85 0.17
N ARG A 251 -33.92 15.64 -0.41
CA ARG A 251 -32.67 15.12 -1.00
C ARG A 251 -31.69 14.53 0.02
N ALA A 252 -31.54 15.13 1.20
CA ALA A 252 -30.67 14.58 2.25
C ALA A 252 -31.25 13.27 2.78
N LEU A 253 -32.57 13.20 2.92
CA LEU A 253 -33.29 12.02 3.37
C LEU A 253 -33.25 10.88 2.35
N ALA A 254 -33.50 11.17 1.07
CA ALA A 254 -33.34 10.22 -0.03
C ALA A 254 -31.92 9.61 -0.04
N ASN A 255 -30.90 10.44 0.15
CA ASN A 255 -29.51 10.00 0.22
C ASN A 255 -29.25 9.13 1.46
N LEU A 256 -29.83 9.46 2.62
CA LEU A 256 -29.73 8.67 3.85
C LEU A 256 -30.37 7.29 3.66
N LEU A 257 -31.60 7.22 3.16
CA LEU A 257 -32.33 5.97 2.93
C LEU A 257 -31.62 5.10 1.88
N SER A 258 -31.18 5.69 0.76
CA SER A 258 -30.40 4.99 -0.26
C SER A 258 -29.10 4.40 0.31
N ARG A 259 -28.41 5.13 1.21
CA ARG A 259 -27.21 4.64 1.86
C ARG A 259 -27.49 3.53 2.86
N ALA A 260 -28.47 3.70 3.74
CA ALA A 260 -28.89 2.65 4.68
C ALA A 260 -29.16 1.36 3.91
N PHE A 261 -29.91 1.50 2.82
CA PHE A 261 -30.21 0.39 1.93
C PHE A 261 -28.97 -0.27 1.32
N ARG A 262 -28.01 0.51 0.79
CA ARG A 262 -26.74 0.00 0.23
C ARG A 262 -25.85 -0.68 1.27
N LYS A 263 -25.87 -0.21 2.52
CA LYS A 263 -25.24 -0.90 3.68
C LYS A 263 -25.93 -2.23 4.01
N GLY A 264 -27.11 -2.45 3.45
CA GLY A 264 -27.94 -3.61 3.71
C GLY A 264 -28.81 -3.47 4.96
N GLU A 265 -28.92 -2.26 5.51
CA GLU A 265 -29.83 -1.89 6.58
C GLU A 265 -31.28 -1.90 6.04
N SER A 266 -32.24 -1.97 6.96
CA SER A 266 -33.67 -1.76 6.68
C SER A 266 -34.07 -0.41 7.22
N PHE A 267 -35.18 0.13 6.70
CA PHE A 267 -35.78 1.32 7.27
C PHE A 267 -37.29 1.19 7.39
N ILE A 268 -37.84 1.95 8.34
CA ILE A 268 -39.25 2.25 8.49
C ILE A 268 -39.34 3.76 8.37
N TYR A 269 -40.05 4.23 7.35
CA TYR A 269 -40.25 5.64 7.05
C TYR A 269 -41.67 6.03 7.42
N PHE A 270 -41.79 7.06 8.26
CA PHE A 270 -43.05 7.69 8.65
C PHE A 270 -43.07 9.09 8.07
N GLY A 271 -43.92 9.35 7.08
CA GLY A 271 -44.01 10.68 6.49
C GLY A 271 -44.88 10.69 5.24
N PRO A 272 -45.39 11.87 4.84
CA PRO A 272 -46.35 11.98 3.76
C PRO A 272 -45.74 11.73 2.37
N ASN A 273 -44.44 11.95 2.21
CA ASN A 273 -43.76 11.95 0.90
C ASN A 273 -42.52 11.06 0.94
N ASP A 274 -42.67 9.76 0.68
CA ASP A 274 -41.54 8.82 0.67
C ASP A 274 -40.46 9.22 -0.36
N PRO A 275 -39.26 9.64 0.08
CA PRO A 275 -38.19 10.05 -0.81
C PRO A 275 -37.36 8.87 -1.33
N ALA A 276 -37.67 7.63 -0.91
CA ALA A 276 -36.97 6.44 -1.33
C ALA A 276 -37.46 5.90 -2.70
N PRO A 277 -36.54 5.54 -3.61
CA PRO A 277 -36.94 4.92 -4.88
C PRO A 277 -37.69 3.60 -4.64
N GLU A 278 -38.65 3.29 -5.50
CA GLU A 278 -39.48 2.08 -5.40
C GLU A 278 -38.65 0.78 -5.49
N THR A 279 -37.63 0.78 -6.34
CA THR A 279 -36.73 -0.36 -6.51
C THR A 279 -35.37 -0.07 -5.93
N LEU A 280 -35.05 -0.81 -4.87
CA LEU A 280 -33.79 -0.70 -4.17
C LEU A 280 -32.95 -1.96 -4.43
N THR A 281 -31.73 -1.79 -4.97
CA THR A 281 -30.82 -2.90 -5.32
C THR A 281 -29.70 -3.08 -4.29
N ARG A 282 -29.71 -4.19 -3.55
CA ARG A 282 -28.66 -4.42 -2.54
C ARG A 282 -27.40 -4.94 -3.24
N PHE A 283 -26.28 -4.28 -2.96
CA PHE A 283 -24.99 -4.81 -3.35
C PHE A 283 -24.63 -5.98 -2.41
N SER A 284 -24.30 -7.14 -2.96
CA SER A 284 -23.73 -8.26 -2.22
C SER A 284 -22.28 -8.45 -2.67
N PRO A 285 -21.27 -8.16 -1.83
CA PRO A 285 -19.87 -8.27 -2.22
C PRO A 285 -19.43 -9.73 -2.38
N VAL A 286 -20.12 -10.67 -1.72
CA VAL A 286 -19.75 -12.09 -1.68
C VAL A 286 -20.21 -12.83 -2.95
N CYS A 287 -21.26 -12.36 -3.62
CA CYS A 287 -21.80 -13.03 -4.81
C CYS A 287 -21.77 -12.05 -5.99
N ARG A 288 -20.69 -12.07 -6.78
CA ARG A 288 -20.66 -11.42 -8.11
C ARG A 288 -21.87 -11.90 -8.92
N GLY A 289 -22.92 -11.08 -9.01
CA GLY A 289 -24.11 -11.34 -9.82
C GLY A 289 -25.45 -11.38 -9.07
N PHE A 290 -25.49 -11.64 -7.75
CA PHE A 290 -26.76 -11.70 -7.02
C PHE A 290 -27.15 -10.32 -6.46
N ARG A 291 -27.81 -9.51 -7.30
CA ARG A 291 -28.58 -8.36 -6.85
C ARG A 291 -29.82 -8.87 -6.12
N ARG A 292 -29.84 -8.78 -4.79
CA ARG A 292 -31.07 -9.04 -4.04
C ARG A 292 -31.93 -7.78 -4.08
N HIS A 293 -33.05 -7.87 -4.76
CA HIS A 293 -34.11 -6.88 -4.67
C HIS A 293 -34.78 -7.03 -3.31
N VAL A 294 -34.89 -5.91 -2.61
CA VAL A 294 -35.69 -5.83 -1.39
C VAL A 294 -36.97 -5.12 -1.79
N ARG A 295 -38.10 -5.66 -1.36
CA ARG A 295 -39.38 -5.01 -1.57
C ARG A 295 -39.54 -3.88 -0.56
N LYS A 296 -39.95 -2.73 -1.05
CA LYS A 296 -40.50 -1.63 -0.26
C LYS A 296 -41.98 -1.93 -0.06
N LEU A 297 -42.42 -2.06 1.18
CA LEU A 297 -43.82 -2.19 1.54
C LEU A 297 -44.36 -0.79 1.82
N VAL A 298 -45.43 -0.41 1.15
CA VAL A 298 -46.11 0.87 1.36
C VAL A 298 -47.43 0.58 2.05
N PHE A 299 -47.64 1.20 3.21
CA PHE A 299 -48.88 1.15 3.97
C PHE A 299 -49.74 2.34 3.54
N ASP A 300 -50.68 2.09 2.62
CA ASP A 300 -51.55 3.15 2.09
C ASP A 300 -52.87 2.68 1.43
N SER A 301 -53.23 1.38 1.43
CA SER A 301 -54.51 0.91 0.84
C SER A 301 -54.75 -0.58 1.08
N ASP A 302 -56.04 -0.98 1.03
CA ASP A 302 -56.77 -2.29 1.01
C ASP A 302 -56.05 -3.66 1.11
N HIS A 303 -54.74 -3.73 0.94
CA HIS A 303 -53.90 -4.93 1.01
C HIS A 303 -52.75 -4.80 2.02
N SER A 304 -52.91 -3.95 3.05
CA SER A 304 -51.93 -3.80 4.13
C SER A 304 -51.57 -5.16 4.74
N PRO A 305 -50.27 -5.53 4.82
CA PRO A 305 -49.85 -6.80 5.39
C PRO A 305 -50.30 -6.92 6.84
N SER A 306 -50.57 -8.17 7.26
CA SER A 306 -51.17 -8.57 8.54
C SER A 306 -50.49 -7.94 9.77
N GLY A 307 -50.93 -6.74 10.15
CA GLY A 307 -50.58 -6.04 11.39
C GLY A 307 -49.13 -5.53 11.50
N PRO A 308 -48.87 -4.64 12.47
CA PRO A 308 -47.55 -4.03 12.70
C PRO A 308 -46.48 -5.07 13.07
N GLY A 309 -46.85 -6.18 13.71
CA GLY A 309 -45.92 -7.23 14.11
C GLY A 309 -45.09 -7.82 12.97
N LEU A 310 -45.74 -8.30 11.90
CA LEU A 310 -45.04 -8.94 10.78
C LEU A 310 -44.12 -7.96 10.04
N VAL A 311 -44.58 -6.72 9.92
CA VAL A 311 -43.86 -5.62 9.26
C VAL A 311 -42.58 -5.31 10.01
N LEU A 312 -42.69 -5.10 11.33
CA LEU A 312 -41.56 -4.83 12.20
C LEU A 312 -40.59 -6.02 12.25
N GLU A 313 -41.08 -7.26 12.28
CA GLU A 313 -40.23 -8.46 12.19
C GLU A 313 -39.45 -8.49 10.86
N SER A 314 -40.13 -8.20 9.76
CA SER A 314 -39.51 -8.20 8.44
C SER A 314 -38.45 -7.09 8.32
N ALA A 315 -38.71 -5.90 8.87
CA ALA A 315 -37.76 -4.81 8.95
C ALA A 315 -36.58 -5.16 9.87
N TRP A 316 -36.83 -5.73 11.05
CA TRP A 316 -35.81 -6.15 12.02
C TRP A 316 -34.80 -7.15 11.44
N HIS A 317 -35.27 -8.09 10.63
CA HIS A 317 -34.42 -9.05 9.94
C HIS A 317 -33.81 -8.52 8.63
N GLY A 318 -34.06 -7.25 8.31
CA GLY A 318 -33.57 -6.61 7.09
C GLY A 318 -34.20 -7.17 5.82
N ARG A 319 -35.38 -7.79 5.86
CA ARG A 319 -36.02 -8.42 4.69
C ARG A 319 -36.75 -7.41 3.82
N ASN A 320 -37.44 -6.45 4.44
CA ASN A 320 -38.21 -5.41 3.77
C ASN A 320 -37.82 -4.02 4.29
N CYS A 321 -38.14 -3.00 3.50
CA CYS A 321 -38.21 -1.61 3.96
C CYS A 321 -39.67 -1.18 3.93
N VAL A 322 -40.07 -0.28 4.80
CA VAL A 322 -41.49 0.04 5.02
C VAL A 322 -41.65 1.56 4.95
N ALA A 323 -42.68 2.02 4.27
CA ALA A 323 -43.13 3.41 4.27
C ALA A 323 -44.59 3.47 4.72
N ILE A 324 -44.89 4.36 5.67
CA ILE A 324 -46.21 4.61 6.23
C ILE A 324 -46.51 6.09 6.01
N HIS A 325 -47.52 6.37 5.19
CA HIS A 325 -47.88 7.74 4.80
C HIS A 325 -48.97 8.35 5.69
N SER A 326 -49.85 7.52 6.24
CA SER A 326 -50.92 7.96 7.14
C SER A 326 -50.39 8.29 8.54
N ARG A 327 -50.79 9.45 9.06
CA ARG A 327 -50.38 9.90 10.40
C ARG A 327 -50.97 9.03 11.50
N GLU A 328 -52.26 8.72 11.41
CA GLU A 328 -52.96 7.92 12.41
C GLU A 328 -52.34 6.52 12.53
N GLU A 329 -52.02 5.91 11.38
CA GLU A 329 -51.32 4.63 11.36
C GLU A 329 -49.90 4.73 11.91
N ALA A 330 -49.19 5.82 11.62
CA ALA A 330 -47.85 6.05 12.12
C ALA A 330 -47.82 6.14 13.65
N ASP A 331 -48.79 6.82 14.27
CA ASP A 331 -48.87 6.93 15.73
C ASP A 331 -49.11 5.55 16.37
N ILE A 332 -50.04 4.74 15.82
CA ILE A 332 -50.29 3.36 16.27
C ILE A 332 -49.04 2.49 16.09
N PHE A 333 -48.35 2.61 14.96
CA PHE A 333 -47.13 1.84 14.67
C PHE A 333 -45.99 2.21 15.60
N VAL A 334 -45.80 3.49 15.90
CA VAL A 334 -44.76 3.97 16.81
C VAL A 334 -45.04 3.50 18.23
N GLU A 335 -46.29 3.59 18.69
CA GLU A 335 -46.69 3.08 20.00
C GLU A 335 -46.41 1.58 20.12
N TYR A 336 -46.84 0.79 19.13
CA TYR A 336 -46.57 -0.66 19.10
C TYR A 336 -45.07 -0.97 18.98
N LEU A 337 -44.33 -0.20 18.17
CA LEU A 337 -42.88 -0.33 18.01
C LEU A 337 -42.16 -0.13 19.35
N VAL A 338 -42.51 0.92 20.10
CA VAL A 338 -41.85 1.28 21.36
C VAL A 338 -42.23 0.32 22.47
N TRP A 339 -43.52 0.17 22.76
CA TRP A 339 -44.01 -0.49 23.96
C TRP A 339 -44.08 -2.01 23.82
N CYS A 340 -44.41 -2.52 22.64
CA CYS A 340 -44.54 -3.97 22.43
C CYS A 340 -43.26 -4.55 21.82
N PHE A 341 -42.77 -3.98 20.72
CA PHE A 341 -41.73 -4.62 19.92
C PHE A 341 -40.31 -4.42 20.45
N LEU A 342 -39.88 -3.17 20.67
CA LEU A 342 -38.53 -2.83 21.11
C LEU A 342 -38.32 -3.08 22.60
N ASP A 343 -39.33 -2.85 23.44
CA ASP A 343 -39.24 -3.11 24.88
C ASP A 343 -39.02 -4.61 25.18
N THR A 344 -39.79 -5.49 24.54
CA THR A 344 -39.63 -6.95 24.64
C THR A 344 -38.24 -7.41 24.19
N ARG A 345 -37.71 -6.83 23.11
CA ARG A 345 -36.36 -7.11 22.60
C ARG A 345 -35.26 -6.60 23.52
N SER A 346 -35.45 -5.42 24.10
CA SER A 346 -34.54 -4.83 25.08
C SER A 346 -34.42 -5.71 26.32
N LYS A 347 -35.55 -6.21 26.85
CA LYS A 347 -35.60 -7.15 27.98
C LYS A 347 -34.90 -8.47 27.67
N THR A 348 -35.09 -9.02 26.47
CA THR A 348 -34.43 -10.26 26.01
C THR A 348 -33.00 -10.04 25.49
N ARG A 349 -32.50 -8.79 25.49
CA ARG A 349 -31.20 -8.39 24.91
C ARG A 349 -31.06 -8.73 23.42
N ALA A 350 -32.17 -8.92 22.72
CA ALA A 350 -32.18 -9.15 21.28
C ALA A 350 -31.78 -7.86 20.54
N ARG A 351 -30.84 -7.99 19.59
CA ARG A 351 -30.36 -6.88 18.76
C ARG A 351 -30.59 -7.18 17.28
N ALA A 352 -30.93 -6.15 16.52
CA ALA A 352 -31.04 -6.28 15.08
C ALA A 352 -29.66 -6.63 14.50
N ARG A 353 -29.59 -7.66 13.65
CA ARG A 353 -28.32 -8.10 13.03
C ARG A 353 -27.68 -6.98 12.21
N ARG A 354 -28.52 -6.22 11.50
CA ARG A 354 -28.16 -4.99 10.82
C ARG A 354 -28.99 -3.87 11.43
N THR A 355 -28.47 -2.65 11.37
CA THR A 355 -29.17 -1.51 11.95
C THR A 355 -30.52 -1.31 11.26
N MET A 356 -31.58 -1.12 12.04
CA MET A 356 -32.91 -0.77 11.54
C MET A 356 -33.09 0.74 11.71
N VAL A 357 -33.28 1.46 10.61
CA VAL A 357 -33.42 2.92 10.61
C VAL A 357 -34.90 3.28 10.73
N VAL A 358 -35.26 4.03 11.75
CA VAL A 358 -36.60 4.55 11.98
C VAL A 358 -36.56 6.03 11.65
N VAL A 359 -37.31 6.45 10.64
CA VAL A 359 -37.35 7.83 10.16
C VAL A 359 -38.71 8.43 10.45
N TRP A 360 -38.73 9.57 11.13
CA TRP A 360 -39.91 10.39 11.36
C TRP A 360 -39.82 11.69 10.57
N ASP A 361 -40.73 11.88 9.63
CA ASP A 361 -40.76 12.97 8.64
C ASP A 361 -42.17 13.58 8.53
N PHE A 362 -42.90 13.59 9.65
CA PHE A 362 -44.13 14.37 9.79
C PHE A 362 -43.83 15.70 10.47
N ASP A 363 -44.57 16.75 10.11
CA ASP A 363 -44.42 18.09 10.68
C ASP A 363 -44.70 18.12 12.19
N THR A 364 -45.66 17.32 12.65
CA THR A 364 -45.95 17.17 14.07
C THR A 364 -44.97 16.18 14.72
N PRO A 365 -44.26 16.59 15.79
CA PRO A 365 -43.32 15.71 16.46
C PRO A 365 -44.03 14.53 17.13
N VAL A 366 -43.28 13.46 17.41
CA VAL A 366 -43.71 12.39 18.30
C VAL A 366 -43.83 12.98 19.72
N GLU A 367 -44.79 12.49 20.51
CA GLU A 367 -44.88 12.82 21.94
C GLU A 367 -43.52 12.61 22.63
N LEU A 368 -43.10 13.59 23.44
CA LEU A 368 -41.76 13.63 24.04
C LEU A 368 -41.43 12.36 24.84
N GLY A 369 -42.37 11.82 25.62
CA GLY A 369 -42.17 10.59 26.40
C GLY A 369 -41.87 9.38 25.50
N THR A 370 -42.62 9.26 24.41
CA THR A 370 -42.43 8.21 23.39
C THR A 370 -41.10 8.40 22.66
N LEU A 371 -40.71 9.64 22.34
CA LEU A 371 -39.44 9.96 21.70
C LEU A 371 -38.24 9.62 22.58
N GLN A 372 -38.27 10.01 23.87
CA GLN A 372 -37.23 9.69 24.85
C GLN A 372 -37.07 8.16 25.01
N ARG A 373 -38.20 7.45 25.11
CA ARG A 373 -38.20 5.98 25.20
C ARG A 373 -37.63 5.34 23.94
N LEU A 374 -38.02 5.83 22.76
CA LEU A 374 -37.54 5.35 21.47
C LEU A 374 -36.03 5.59 21.31
N ALA A 375 -35.53 6.76 21.70
CA ALA A 375 -34.10 7.08 21.70
C ALA A 375 -33.31 6.13 22.62
N PHE A 376 -33.80 5.89 23.83
CA PHE A 376 -33.20 4.95 24.78
C PHE A 376 -33.19 3.51 24.25
N LEU A 377 -34.32 3.03 23.72
CA LEU A 377 -34.42 1.67 23.18
C LEU A 377 -33.56 1.48 21.93
N SER A 378 -33.48 2.49 21.06
CA SER A 378 -32.69 2.46 19.83
C SER A 378 -31.21 2.12 20.08
N ARG A 379 -30.61 2.69 21.13
CA ARG A 379 -29.24 2.37 21.56
C ARG A 379 -29.10 0.90 21.99
N LYS A 380 -30.12 0.32 22.63
CA LYS A 380 -30.07 -1.06 23.15
C LYS A 380 -30.31 -2.12 22.08
N THR A 381 -31.17 -1.83 21.10
CA THR A 381 -31.67 -2.80 20.11
C THR A 381 -30.97 -2.71 18.75
N ASN A 382 -29.97 -1.84 18.59
CA ASN A 382 -29.34 -1.53 17.30
C ASN A 382 -30.31 -0.91 16.28
N CYS A 383 -31.20 -0.03 16.75
CA CYS A 383 -32.02 0.80 15.88
C CYS A 383 -31.42 2.20 15.78
N LYS A 384 -31.71 2.91 14.70
CA LYS A 384 -31.30 4.29 14.51
C LYS A 384 -32.53 5.15 14.30
N LEU A 385 -32.75 6.10 15.18
CA LEU A 385 -33.80 7.09 15.05
C LEU A 385 -33.28 8.30 14.26
N VAL A 386 -34.03 8.69 13.24
CA VAL A 386 -33.82 9.91 12.47
C VAL A 386 -35.11 10.71 12.54
N MET A 387 -35.02 11.95 13.02
CA MET A 387 -36.14 12.87 13.07
C MET A 387 -35.87 14.02 12.10
N CYS A 388 -36.83 14.29 11.23
CA CYS A 388 -36.84 15.46 10.36
C CYS A 388 -37.79 16.49 10.97
N CYS A 389 -37.31 17.71 11.16
CA CYS A 389 -38.12 18.82 11.61
C CYS A 389 -37.92 20.00 10.66
N PRO A 390 -39.00 20.64 10.16
CA PRO A 390 -38.86 21.84 9.34
C PRO A 390 -38.20 22.98 10.14
N GLU A 391 -38.54 23.09 11.42
CA GLU A 391 -38.02 24.07 12.35
C GLU A 391 -37.08 23.42 13.39
N PRO A 392 -36.12 24.17 13.96
CA PRO A 392 -35.30 23.66 15.05
C PRO A 392 -36.21 23.31 16.24
N PRO A 393 -36.14 22.08 16.77
CA PRO A 393 -36.96 21.70 17.91
C PRO A 393 -36.46 22.42 19.18
N GLY A 394 -37.30 22.42 20.22
CA GLY A 394 -36.91 22.93 21.54
C GLY A 394 -35.64 22.24 22.08
N GLU A 395 -34.94 22.93 22.98
CA GLU A 395 -33.64 22.50 23.55
C GLU A 395 -33.72 21.08 24.15
N GLU A 396 -34.79 20.77 24.87
CA GLU A 396 -35.03 19.44 25.46
C GLU A 396 -35.06 18.30 24.43
N VAL A 397 -35.65 18.55 23.26
CA VAL A 397 -35.71 17.58 22.18
C VAL A 397 -34.36 17.47 21.50
N ALA A 398 -33.68 18.60 21.27
CA ALA A 398 -32.36 18.64 20.65
C ALA A 398 -31.30 17.86 21.45
N GLU A 399 -31.35 17.89 22.78
CA GLU A 399 -30.43 17.13 23.66
C GLU A 399 -30.55 15.60 23.52
N LEU A 400 -31.68 15.08 23.04
CA LEU A 400 -31.86 13.65 22.78
C LEU A 400 -31.06 13.17 21.55
N PHE A 401 -30.67 14.08 20.67
CA PHE A 401 -30.00 13.77 19.42
C PHE A 401 -28.48 13.92 19.53
N GLU A 402 -27.77 12.85 19.18
CA GLU A 402 -26.31 12.84 19.22
C GLU A 402 -25.68 13.56 18.01
N GLU A 403 -26.46 13.74 16.94
CA GLU A 403 -26.04 14.39 15.71
C GLU A 403 -27.17 15.27 15.18
N CYS A 404 -26.93 16.57 15.09
CA CYS A 404 -27.86 17.54 14.51
C CYS A 404 -27.29 18.05 13.19
N ARG A 405 -28.13 18.09 12.15
CA ARG A 405 -27.75 18.58 10.83
C ARG A 405 -28.77 19.58 10.30
N ALA A 406 -28.36 20.84 10.22
CA ALA A 406 -29.01 21.83 9.40
C ALA A 406 -28.73 21.55 7.92
N THR A 407 -29.78 21.58 7.10
CA THR A 407 -29.70 21.29 5.66
C THR A 407 -29.95 22.51 4.80
#